data_AF-A0A0M8MR94-F1
#
_entry.id   AF-A0A0M8MR94-F1
#
_cell.length_a   1.000
_cell.length_b   1.000
_cell.length_c   1.000
_cell.angle_alpha   90.00
_cell.angle_beta   90.00
_cell.angle_gamma   90.00
#
_symmetry.space_group_name_H-M   'P 1'
#
loop_
_entity.id
_entity.type
_entity.pdbx_description
1 polymer ?
#
loop_
_entity_poly.entity_id
_entity_poly.type
_entity_poly.pdbx_seq_one_letter_code
_entity_poly.pdbx_strand_id
1 'polypeptide(L)'
;MKTEPARHLVLEALSARSWRLCDRSAAASDPAKVVAYIEQPDSGGYDAAWVRAGGVVRHYRRLDDIFTDAAELSSGAALRPGRKPAPIPARPPFTRRPAT
;
A
#
# COMPACT_ATOMS: atom_id res chain seq x y z
N MET A 1 -0.06 25.19 2.14
CA MET A 1 0.40 24.49 3.36
C MET A 1 1.71 23.80 3.00
N LYS A 2 2.82 24.12 3.66
CA LYS A 2 4.09 23.40 3.47
C LYS A 2 3.98 22.10 4.27
N THR A 3 3.77 20.97 3.61
CA THR A 3 3.91 19.65 4.24
C THR A 3 5.33 19.59 4.79
N GLU A 4 5.50 19.63 6.11
CA GLU A 4 6.81 19.39 6.70
C GLU A 4 7.29 18.02 6.19
N PRO A 5 8.55 17.91 5.73
CA PRO A 5 9.08 16.61 5.32
C PRO A 5 8.83 15.66 6.47
N ALA A 6 8.26 14.50 6.19
CA ALA A 6 7.77 13.58 7.20
C ALA A 6 8.95 12.98 8.00
N ARG A 7 9.50 13.76 8.94
CA ARG A 7 10.68 13.44 9.78
C ARG A 7 10.46 12.20 10.64
N HIS A 8 9.21 11.77 10.79
CA HIS A 8 8.82 10.55 11.47
C HIS A 8 8.95 9.30 10.58
N LEU A 9 8.97 9.43 9.25
CA LEU A 9 9.12 8.28 8.36
C LEU A 9 10.56 7.78 8.32
N VAL A 10 10.71 6.45 8.40
CA VAL A 10 12.01 5.77 8.33
C VAL A 10 11.93 4.54 7.46
N LEU A 11 13.01 4.29 6.74
CA LEU A 11 13.21 3.07 5.99
C LEU A 11 13.94 2.07 6.90
N GLU A 12 13.36 0.91 7.14
CA GLU A 12 14.02 -0.18 7.86
C GLU A 12 14.26 -1.34 6.90
N ALA A 13 15.52 -1.80 6.81
CA ALA A 13 15.89 -2.87 5.89
C ALA A 13 15.30 -4.22 6.30
N LEU A 14 14.73 -4.91 5.33
CA LEU A 14 14.32 -6.32 5.44
C LEU A 14 15.34 -7.22 4.71
N SER A 15 15.88 -6.73 3.60
CA SER A 15 16.93 -7.37 2.82
C SER A 15 17.82 -6.30 2.16
N ALA A 16 18.77 -6.73 1.33
CA ALA A 16 19.59 -5.80 0.53
C ALA A 16 18.77 -4.98 -0.49
N ARG A 17 17.59 -5.45 -0.87
CA ARG A 17 16.73 -4.86 -1.91
C ARG A 17 15.27 -4.69 -1.47
N SER A 18 15.01 -4.85 -0.18
CA SER A 18 13.65 -4.79 0.36
C SER A 18 13.67 -4.06 1.68
N TRP A 19 12.70 -3.18 1.88
CA TRP A 19 12.58 -2.35 3.06
C TRP A 19 11.13 -2.22 3.49
N ARG A 20 10.91 -1.92 4.78
CA ARG A 20 9.64 -1.42 5.29
C ARG A 20 9.76 0.08 5.53
N LEU A 21 8.77 0.83 5.06
CA LEU A 21 8.59 2.23 5.41
C LEU A 21 7.75 2.28 6.68
N CYS A 22 8.32 2.81 7.76
CA CYS A 22 7.70 2.90 9.06
C CYS A 22 7.47 4.34 9.50
N ASP A 23 6.36 4.58 10.19
CA ASP A 23 6.05 5.82 10.86
C ASP A 23 6.46 5.73 12.33
N ARG A 24 7.51 6.46 12.73
CA ARG A 24 8.01 6.48 14.11
C ARG A 24 7.10 7.22 15.09
N SER A 25 6.11 7.97 14.62
CA SER A 25 5.13 8.59 15.51
C SER A 25 4.16 7.55 16.07
N ALA A 26 4.01 6.40 15.41
CA ALA A 26 3.20 5.28 15.88
C ALA A 26 3.98 4.40 16.87
N ALA A 27 3.26 3.85 17.85
CA ALA A 27 3.84 2.93 18.83
C ALA A 27 4.37 1.66 18.15
N ALA A 28 5.38 1.00 18.74
CA ALA A 28 6.00 -0.18 18.14
C ALA A 28 5.02 -1.35 17.92
N SER A 29 4.02 -1.48 18.79
CA SER A 29 2.96 -2.49 18.69
C SER A 29 1.77 -2.06 17.83
N ASP A 30 1.78 -0.83 17.30
CA ASP A 30 0.70 -0.32 16.49
C ASP A 30 0.79 -0.92 15.07
N PRO A 31 -0.24 -1.64 14.59
CA PRO A 31 -0.23 -2.18 13.23
C PRO A 31 -0.18 -1.09 12.16
N ALA A 32 -0.61 0.14 12.47
CA ALA A 32 -0.50 1.27 11.56
C ALA A 32 0.94 1.78 11.41
N LYS A 33 1.90 1.31 12.22
CA LYS A 33 3.32 1.71 12.12
C LYS A 33 3.92 1.44 10.76
N VAL A 34 3.51 0.37 10.08
CA VAL A 34 4.00 0.06 8.73
C VAL A 34 3.15 0.81 7.71
N VAL A 35 3.79 1.67 6.92
CA VAL A 35 3.14 2.49 5.89
C VAL A 35 3.16 1.78 4.54
N ALA A 36 4.31 1.22 4.17
CA ALA A 36 4.50 0.50 2.90
C ALA A 36 5.63 -0.53 2.99
N TYR A 37 5.56 -1.55 2.14
CA TYR A 37 6.70 -2.40 1.80
C TYR A 37 7.29 -1.92 0.49
N ILE A 38 8.62 -1.84 0.42
CA ILE A 38 9.34 -1.33 -0.73
C ILE A 38 10.30 -2.41 -1.21
N GLU A 39 10.29 -2.68 -2.51
CA GLU A 39 11.19 -3.61 -3.15
C GLU A 39 11.90 -2.92 -4.32
N GLN A 40 13.16 -3.28 -4.53
CA GLN A 40 13.93 -2.86 -5.69
C GLN A 40 14.06 -4.04 -6.66
N PRO A 41 13.25 -4.07 -7.73
CA PRO A 41 13.32 -5.15 -8.73
C PRO A 41 14.60 -5.05 -9.57
N ASP A 42 14.98 -6.15 -10.20
CA ASP A 42 16.15 -6.22 -11.10
C ASP A 42 16.06 -5.27 -12.29
N SER A 43 14.83 -4.94 -12.72
CA SER A 43 14.55 -3.96 -13.77
C SER A 43 14.88 -2.52 -13.38
N GLY A 44 15.22 -2.27 -12.11
CA GLY A 44 15.48 -0.95 -11.56
C GLY A 44 14.22 -0.25 -11.03
N GLY A 45 14.43 0.92 -10.42
CA GLY A 45 13.38 1.63 -9.71
C GLY A 45 13.00 0.95 -8.39
N TYR A 46 11.80 1.24 -7.90
CA TYR A 46 11.26 0.76 -6.64
C TYR A 46 9.76 0.53 -6.74
N ASP A 47 9.29 -0.59 -6.25
CA ASP A 47 7.87 -0.87 -6.10
C ASP A 47 7.48 -0.70 -4.63
N ALA A 48 6.48 0.15 -4.36
CA ALA A 48 5.94 0.35 -3.02
C ALA A 48 4.51 -0.22 -2.93
N ALA A 49 4.34 -1.23 -2.09
CA ALA A 49 3.05 -1.80 -1.71
C ALA A 49 2.52 -1.06 -0.47
N TRP A 50 1.51 -0.20 -0.67
CA TRP A 50 0.98 0.68 0.36
C TRP A 50 0.00 -0.04 1.29
N VAL A 51 0.35 -0.15 2.57
CA VAL A 51 -0.49 -0.79 3.60
C VAL A 51 -1.67 0.11 3.97
N ARG A 52 -1.42 1.41 4.16
CA ARG A 52 -2.46 2.39 4.54
C ARG A 52 -3.38 2.82 3.40
N ALA A 53 -3.04 2.55 2.14
CA ALA A 53 -3.81 2.97 0.96
C ALA A 53 -4.60 1.83 0.30
N GLY A 54 -5.00 0.81 1.07
CA GLY A 54 -5.82 -0.30 0.56
C GLY A 54 -5.05 -1.30 -0.31
N GLY A 55 -3.73 -1.43 -0.13
CA GLY A 55 -2.92 -2.44 -0.82
C GLY A 55 -2.54 -2.09 -2.25
N VAL A 56 -2.66 -0.82 -2.65
CA VAL A 56 -2.21 -0.38 -3.97
C VAL A 56 -0.69 -0.51 -4.08
N VAL A 57 -0.20 -1.09 -5.18
CA VAL A 57 1.22 -1.10 -5.54
C VAL A 57 1.49 0.03 -6.53
N ARG A 58 2.59 0.76 -6.32
CA ARG A 58 3.03 1.84 -7.22
C ARG A 58 4.52 1.70 -7.51
N HIS A 59 4.90 2.02 -8.73
CA HIS A 59 6.28 2.02 -9.19
C HIS A 59 6.87 3.43 -9.15
N TYR A 60 8.10 3.57 -8.66
CA TYR A 60 8.82 4.81 -8.51
C TYR A 60 10.23 4.69 -9.09
N ARG A 61 10.72 5.77 -9.69
CA ARG A 61 12.11 5.79 -10.19
C ARG A 61 13.12 6.11 -9.09
N ARG A 62 12.70 6.87 -8.07
CA ARG A 62 13.57 7.32 -6.97
C ARG A 62 12.89 7.04 -5.65
N LEU A 63 13.70 6.72 -4.65
CA LEU A 63 13.23 6.44 -3.29
C LEU A 63 12.57 7.69 -2.66
N ASP A 64 13.06 8.88 -2.97
CA ASP A 64 12.56 10.17 -2.45
C ASP A 64 11.09 10.43 -2.82
N ASP A 65 10.69 9.98 -4.02
CA ASP A 65 9.31 10.08 -4.50
C ASP A 65 8.34 9.29 -3.60
N ILE A 66 8.81 8.18 -3.02
CA ILE A 66 8.04 7.36 -2.08
C ILE A 66 7.81 8.11 -0.77
N PHE A 67 8.82 8.80 -0.24
CA PHE A 67 8.67 9.61 0.99
C PHE A 67 7.71 10.77 0.80
N THR A 68 7.71 11.37 -0.39
CA THR A 68 6.78 12.45 -0.76
C THR A 68 5.34 11.92 -0.78
N ASP A 69 5.07 10.84 -1.52
CA ASP A 69 3.74 10.20 -1.56
C ASP A 69 3.29 9.78 -0.14
N ALA A 70 4.20 9.22 0.67
CA ALA A 70 3.88 8.81 2.04
C ALA A 70 3.46 9.99 2.93
N ALA A 71 4.12 11.15 2.81
CA ALA A 71 3.77 12.35 3.54
C ALA A 71 2.38 12.89 3.14
N GLU A 72 2.05 12.82 1.84
CA GLU A 72 0.73 13.19 1.33
C GLU A 72 -0.38 12.25 1.82
N LEU A 73 -0.13 10.94 1.78
CA LEU A 73 -1.06 9.92 2.30
C LEU A 73 -1.33 10.12 3.81
N SER A 74 -0.29 10.39 4.59
CA SER A 74 -0.40 10.66 6.04
C SER A 74 -1.17 11.94 6.37
N SER A 75 -1.17 12.92 5.46
CA SER A 75 -1.92 14.18 5.64
C SER A 75 -3.44 14.02 5.39
N GLY A 76 -3.92 12.80 5.17
CA GLY A 76 -5.35 12.49 5.01
C GLY A 76 -5.91 12.80 3.61
N ALA A 77 -5.08 13.22 2.66
CA ALA A 77 -5.52 13.66 1.33
C ALA A 77 -5.98 12.52 0.40
N ALA A 78 -5.85 11.24 0.80
CA ALA A 78 -5.95 10.11 -0.12
C ALA A 78 -6.94 9.01 0.24
N LEU A 79 -7.90 9.25 1.15
CA LEU A 79 -9.09 8.41 1.19
C LEU A 79 -9.99 8.81 0.02
N ARG A 80 -9.68 8.33 -1.19
CA ARG A 80 -10.70 8.31 -2.25
C ARG A 80 -11.83 7.41 -1.75
N PRO A 81 -13.10 7.88 -1.71
CA PRO A 81 -14.19 7.05 -1.27
C PRO A 81 -14.24 5.81 -2.16
N GLY A 82 -14.13 4.64 -1.52
CA GLY A 82 -14.09 3.36 -2.21
C GLY A 82 -15.27 3.25 -3.16
N ARG A 83 -14.99 3.08 -4.46
CA ARG A 83 -16.03 2.80 -5.43
C ARG A 83 -16.61 1.43 -5.07
N LYS A 84 -17.93 1.36 -4.86
CA LYS A 84 -18.62 0.11 -4.54
C LYS A 84 -18.16 -0.99 -5.52
N PRO A 85 -17.71 -2.16 -5.03
CA PRO A 85 -17.34 -3.26 -5.92
C PRO A 85 -18.50 -3.57 -6.87
N ALA A 86 -18.19 -3.85 -8.13
CA ALA A 86 -19.21 -4.31 -9.07
C ALA A 86 -19.84 -5.62 -8.53
N PRO A 87 -21.18 -5.76 -8.56
CA PRO A 87 -21.84 -7.00 -8.14
C PRO A 87 -21.30 -8.19 -8.93
N ILE A 88 -20.92 -9.27 -8.26
CA ILE A 88 -20.56 -10.53 -8.92
C ILE A 88 -21.86 -11.18 -9.45
N PRO A 89 -21.97 -11.53 -10.73
CA PRO A 89 -23.13 -12.23 -11.25
C PRO A 89 -23.32 -13.58 -10.54
N ALA A 90 -24.50 -13.82 -9.98
CA ALA A 90 -24.82 -15.11 -9.37
C ALA A 90 -24.85 -16.21 -10.44
N ARG A 91 -24.06 -17.27 -10.26
CA ARG A 91 -24.18 -18.49 -11.06
C ARG A 91 -25.49 -19.21 -10.66
N PRO A 92 -26.38 -19.56 -11.59
CA PRO A 92 -27.57 -20.33 -11.26
C PRO A 92 -27.20 -21.71 -10.68
N PRO A 93 -27.98 -22.25 -9.74
CA PRO A 93 -27.73 -23.55 -9.16
C PRO A 93 -27.78 -24.65 -10.22
N PHE A 94 -26.89 -25.65 -10.10
CA PHE A 94 -26.91 -26.82 -10.98
C PHE A 94 -28.20 -27.61 -10.75
N THR A 95 -29.11 -27.59 -11.73
CA THR A 95 -30.26 -28.50 -11.73
C THR A 95 -29.78 -29.88 -12.15
N ARG A 96 -29.70 -30.80 -11.19
CA ARG A 96 -29.44 -32.22 -11.48
C ARG A 96 -30.62 -32.78 -12.26
N ARG A 97 -30.40 -33.12 -13.53
CA ARG A 97 -31.41 -33.80 -14.35
C ARG A 97 -31.65 -35.21 -13.80
N PRO A 98 -32.91 -35.64 -13.57
CA PRO A 98 -33.17 -37.02 -13.14
C PRO A 98 -32.77 -37.99 -14.26
N ALA A 99 -32.15 -39.10 -13.87
CA ALA A 99 -31.85 -40.21 -14.77
C ALA A 99 -33.15 -40.98 -15.04
N THR A 100 -33.45 -41.19 -16.32
CA THR A 100 -34.48 -42.13 -16.80
C THR A 100 -33.99 -43.56 -16.58
#